data_AF-A0A972SFN4-F1
#
_entry.id   AF-A0A972SFN4-F1
#
_cell.length_a   1.000
_cell.length_b   1.000
_cell.length_c   1.000
_cell.angle_alpha   90.00
_cell.angle_beta   90.00
_cell.angle_gamma   90.00
#
_symmetry.space_group_name_H-M   'P 1'
#
loop_
_entity.id
_entity.type
_entity.pdbx_description
1 polymer ?
#
loop_
_entity_poly.entity_id
_entity_poly.type
_entity_poly.pdbx_seq_one_letter_code
_entity_poly.pdbx_strand_id
1 'polypeptide(L)'
;MDSWVWAVGLGAVVGGGTLLLLVRRSRRRTAEEEEYYEVVEEDEVPFRVKEEENECPESVKKKLLEYQSRLFKEAHKVYLVITNAFQGKTLPPHVKEELETFLRSYNRIKELREEIEVYPFGDCDKVFHLKFNFYQKLIKETAKRLMLMARSLR
;
A
#
# COMPACT_ATOMS: atom_id res chain seq x y z
N MET A 1 34.44 -2.61 -30.63
CA MET A 1 35.19 -3.25 -29.52
C MET A 1 36.05 -2.17 -28.94
N ASP A 2 35.84 -1.81 -27.68
CA ASP A 2 36.88 -1.33 -26.76
C ASP A 2 36.22 -1.12 -25.40
N SER A 3 36.53 -2.05 -24.51
CA SER A 3 36.00 -2.19 -23.16
C SER A 3 36.86 -1.36 -22.22
N TRP A 4 36.25 -0.42 -21.48
CA TRP A 4 36.89 0.23 -20.35
C TRP A 4 36.16 -0.15 -19.06
N VAL A 5 36.65 -1.23 -18.46
CA VAL A 5 36.34 -1.68 -17.10
C VAL A 5 37.35 -1.01 -16.18
N TRP A 6 36.88 -0.19 -15.25
CA TRP A 6 37.66 0.21 -14.09
C TRP A 6 37.02 -0.38 -12.84
N ALA A 7 37.68 -1.42 -12.33
CA ALA A 7 37.44 -2.04 -11.05
C ALA A 7 38.48 -1.51 -10.06
N VAL A 8 38.06 -0.72 -9.08
CA VAL A 8 38.78 -0.41 -7.82
C VAL A 8 37.68 0.05 -6.83
N GLY A 9 37.53 -0.43 -5.61
CA GLY A 9 38.29 -1.38 -4.82
C GLY A 9 37.51 -1.71 -3.54
N LEU A 10 37.85 -2.86 -2.97
CA LEU A 10 37.43 -3.35 -1.65
C LEU A 10 37.90 -2.38 -0.55
N GLY A 11 36.98 -1.97 0.33
CA GLY A 11 37.26 -1.24 1.57
C GLY A 11 36.51 -1.89 2.73
N ALA A 12 37.24 -2.23 3.78
CA ALA A 12 36.89 -3.24 4.78
C ALA A 12 35.88 -2.81 5.86
N VAL A 13 35.28 -3.87 6.40
CA VAL A 13 34.48 -4.04 7.61
C VAL A 13 35.07 -3.35 8.84
N VAL A 14 34.20 -2.62 9.57
CA VAL A 14 34.26 -2.41 11.03
C VAL A 14 32.83 -2.73 11.50
N GLY A 15 32.52 -3.77 12.28
CA GLY A 15 33.26 -4.26 13.43
C GLY A 15 32.79 -3.53 14.69
N GLY A 16 31.53 -3.74 15.10
CA GLY A 16 30.98 -3.12 16.31
C GLY A 16 29.75 -3.86 16.80
N GLY A 17 29.96 -4.89 17.61
CA GLY A 17 28.91 -5.66 18.26
C GLY A 17 28.26 -4.89 19.42
N THR A 18 26.93 -5.03 19.48
CA THR A 18 26.06 -5.25 20.64
C THR A 18 26.21 -4.37 21.89
N LEU A 19 25.12 -3.71 22.28
CA LEU A 19 24.56 -3.95 23.62
C LEU A 19 23.03 -3.74 23.63
N LEU A 20 22.30 -4.86 23.75
CA LEU A 20 20.90 -4.92 24.13
C LEU A 20 20.79 -4.59 25.62
N LEU A 21 20.12 -3.49 25.99
CA LEU A 21 19.64 -3.30 27.35
C LEU A 21 18.16 -3.71 27.43
N LEU A 22 17.96 -5.00 27.71
CA LEU A 22 16.71 -5.54 28.22
C LEU A 22 16.57 -5.16 29.70
N VAL A 23 15.81 -4.12 30.01
CA VAL A 23 15.32 -3.91 31.39
C VAL A 23 14.04 -4.70 31.57
N ARG A 24 14.20 -5.95 32.04
CA ARG A 24 13.11 -6.78 32.56
C ARG A 24 13.18 -6.71 34.08
N ARG A 25 12.32 -5.90 34.71
CA ARG A 25 12.10 -5.94 36.16
C ARG A 25 10.71 -6.50 36.42
N SER A 26 10.66 -7.71 36.96
CA SER A 26 9.47 -8.32 37.55
C SER A 26 9.78 -8.61 39.01
N ARG A 27 9.02 -7.98 39.92
CA ARG A 27 8.36 -8.66 41.04
C ARG A 27 7.43 -7.70 41.80
N ARG A 28 6.20 -8.19 41.98
CA ARG A 28 5.09 -7.65 42.77
C ARG A 28 5.47 -7.40 44.24
N ARG A 29 4.94 -6.33 44.83
CA ARG A 29 3.96 -6.36 45.94
C ARG A 29 3.48 -4.93 46.31
N THR A 30 2.17 -4.74 46.15
CA THR A 30 1.22 -4.03 47.04
C THR A 30 1.71 -2.82 47.84
N ALA A 31 1.23 -1.64 47.46
CA ALA A 31 0.64 -0.64 48.34
C ALA A 31 -0.43 0.07 47.51
N GLU A 32 -1.70 -0.05 47.91
CA GLU A 32 -2.80 0.75 47.39
C GLU A 32 -2.57 2.20 47.83
N GLU A 33 -2.19 3.06 46.89
CA GLU A 33 -2.47 4.49 46.98
C GLU A 33 -3.63 4.75 46.02
N GLU A 34 -4.80 5.03 46.58
CA GLU A 34 -5.95 5.57 45.87
C GLU A 34 -5.56 6.97 45.36
N GLU A 35 -4.99 7.04 44.16
CA GLU A 35 -4.77 8.30 43.46
C GLU A 35 -6.12 8.68 42.83
N TYR A 36 -6.83 9.57 43.52
CA TYR A 36 -8.04 10.22 43.02
C TYR A 36 -7.66 11.03 41.78
N TYR A 37 -8.04 10.55 40.60
CA TYR A 37 -8.03 11.39 39.41
C TYR A 37 -9.19 12.37 39.55
N GLU A 38 -8.88 13.62 39.92
CA GLU A 38 -9.76 14.74 39.58
C GLU A 38 -9.85 14.78 38.05
N VAL A 39 -11.05 14.55 37.52
CA VAL A 39 -11.38 14.90 36.15
C VAL A 39 -11.38 16.44 36.10
N VAL A 40 -10.22 17.01 35.82
CA VAL A 40 -10.15 18.39 35.35
C VAL A 40 -10.72 18.35 33.95
N GLU A 41 -11.96 18.81 33.80
CA GLU A 41 -12.54 19.17 32.52
C GLU A 41 -11.53 20.11 31.84
N GLU A 42 -10.85 19.60 30.80
CA GLU A 42 -10.09 20.47 29.92
C GLU A 42 -11.10 21.42 29.29
N ASP A 43 -11.04 22.68 29.74
CA ASP A 43 -11.57 23.84 29.03
C ASP A 43 -11.31 23.62 27.54
N GLU A 44 -12.40 23.60 26.76
CA GLU A 44 -12.39 23.48 25.32
C GLU A 44 -11.43 24.52 24.74
N VAL A 45 -10.20 24.09 24.43
CA VAL A 45 -9.29 24.89 23.61
C VAL A 45 -10.01 25.03 22.28
N PRO A 46 -10.43 26.24 21.84
CA PRO A 46 -10.97 26.38 20.52
C PRO A 46 -9.75 26.29 19.60
N PHE A 47 -9.36 25.08 19.21
CA PHE A 47 -8.59 24.85 18.02
C PHE A 47 -9.50 25.27 16.86
N ARG A 48 -9.60 26.58 16.62
CA ARG A 48 -9.90 27.13 15.31
C ARG A 48 -8.72 26.74 14.43
N VAL A 49 -8.77 25.50 13.93
CA VAL A 49 -8.08 25.13 12.71
C VAL A 49 -8.62 26.11 11.68
N LYS A 50 -7.79 27.06 11.26
CA LYS A 50 -8.07 27.83 10.06
C LYS A 50 -8.16 26.80 8.94
N GLU A 51 -9.38 26.48 8.52
CA GLU A 51 -9.66 25.76 7.29
C GLU A 51 -9.19 26.66 6.13
N GLU A 52 -7.88 26.66 5.88
CA GLU A 52 -7.41 26.82 4.52
C GLU A 52 -7.82 25.54 3.81
N GLU A 53 -8.98 25.59 3.13
CA GLU A 53 -9.47 24.60 2.16
C GLU A 53 -8.37 24.33 1.13
N ASN A 54 -7.40 23.49 1.51
CA ASN A 54 -6.51 22.83 0.59
C ASN A 54 -7.26 21.60 0.10
N GLU A 55 -8.41 21.80 -0.55
CA GLU A 55 -9.10 20.74 -1.26
C GLU A 55 -8.23 20.30 -2.44
N CYS A 56 -8.43 19.06 -2.91
CA CYS A 56 -7.77 18.59 -4.13
C CYS A 56 -8.20 19.50 -5.30
N PRO A 57 -7.28 20.22 -5.96
CA PRO A 57 -7.66 21.13 -7.04
C PRO A 57 -8.38 20.36 -8.14
N GLU A 58 -9.54 20.85 -8.60
CA GLU A 58 -10.36 20.18 -9.62
C GLU A 58 -9.58 19.88 -10.92
N SER A 59 -8.60 20.73 -11.27
CA SER A 59 -7.69 20.50 -12.40
C SER A 59 -6.76 19.30 -12.20
N VAL A 60 -6.31 19.04 -10.97
CA VAL A 60 -5.50 17.89 -10.59
C VAL A 60 -6.39 16.65 -10.54
N LYS A 61 -7.56 16.75 -9.92
CA LYS A 61 -8.57 15.69 -9.84
C LYS A 61 -8.93 15.15 -11.22
N LYS A 62 -9.20 16.03 -12.18
CA LYS A 62 -9.48 15.64 -13.58
C LYS A 62 -8.32 14.86 -14.20
N LYS A 63 -7.08 15.30 -14.03
CA LYS A 63 -5.89 14.59 -14.52
C LYS A 63 -5.73 13.22 -13.86
N LEU A 64 -5.98 13.13 -12.55
CA LEU A 64 -5.93 11.87 -11.81
C LEU A 64 -7.01 10.89 -12.29
N LEU A 65 -8.23 11.36 -12.55
CA LEU A 65 -9.31 10.56 -13.10
C LEU A 65 -9.02 10.06 -14.52
N GLU A 66 -8.46 10.92 -15.40
CA GLU A 66 -8.04 10.52 -16.74
C GLU A 66 -6.93 9.46 -16.69
N TYR A 67 -5.94 9.65 -15.82
CA TYR A 67 -4.87 8.69 -15.59
C TYR A 67 -5.40 7.36 -15.03
N GLN A 68 -6.27 7.42 -14.02
CA GLN A 68 -6.93 6.25 -13.43
C GLN A 68 -7.74 5.49 -14.48
N SER A 69 -8.49 6.19 -15.34
CA SER A 69 -9.29 5.56 -16.40
C SER A 69 -8.42 4.78 -17.38
N ARG A 70 -7.27 5.34 -17.77
CA ARG A 70 -6.31 4.65 -18.63
C ARG A 70 -5.76 3.39 -17.96
N LEU A 71 -5.32 3.51 -16.70
CA LEU A 71 -4.81 2.37 -15.94
C LEU A 71 -5.86 1.28 -15.72
N PHE A 72 -7.08 1.68 -15.43
CA PHE A 72 -8.19 0.76 -15.22
C PHE A 72 -8.52 -0.01 -16.51
N LYS A 73 -8.52 0.64 -17.68
CA LYS A 73 -8.72 -0.05 -18.97
C LYS A 73 -7.67 -1.13 -19.22
N GLU A 74 -6.40 -0.87 -18.88
CA GLU A 74 -5.33 -1.87 -18.98
C GLU A 74 -5.56 -3.02 -17.99
N ALA A 75 -5.83 -2.70 -16.73
CA ALA A 75 -6.11 -3.70 -15.70
C ALA A 75 -7.33 -4.56 -16.04
N HIS A 76 -8.37 -3.97 -16.63
CA HIS A 76 -9.59 -4.66 -17.04
C HIS A 76 -9.34 -5.68 -18.14
N LYS A 77 -8.47 -5.38 -19.12
CA LYS A 77 -8.06 -6.37 -20.14
C LYS A 77 -7.38 -7.58 -19.49
N VAL A 78 -6.48 -7.33 -18.53
CA VAL A 78 -5.81 -8.41 -17.79
C VAL A 78 -6.82 -9.21 -16.98
N TYR A 79 -7.76 -8.54 -16.30
CA TYR A 79 -8.84 -9.17 -15.56
C TYR A 79 -9.61 -10.16 -16.43
N LEU A 80 -10.05 -9.76 -17.62
CA LEU A 80 -10.78 -10.64 -18.54
C LEU A 80 -9.96 -11.88 -18.93
N VAL A 81 -8.66 -11.72 -19.19
CA VAL A 81 -7.78 -12.85 -19.54
C VAL A 81 -7.65 -13.82 -18.36
N ILE A 82 -7.40 -13.30 -17.16
CA ILE A 82 -7.23 -14.11 -15.95
C ILE A 82 -8.52 -14.82 -15.59
N THR A 83 -9.66 -14.13 -15.54
CA THR A 83 -10.94 -14.76 -15.19
C THR A 83 -11.34 -15.85 -16.18
N ASN A 84 -11.20 -15.60 -17.49
CA ASN A 84 -11.46 -16.61 -18.51
C ASN A 84 -10.50 -17.82 -18.38
N ALA A 85 -9.24 -17.60 -18.00
CA ALA A 85 -8.26 -18.69 -17.86
C ALA A 85 -8.59 -19.64 -16.69
N PHE A 86 -9.27 -19.16 -15.65
CA PHE A 86 -9.58 -19.93 -14.45
C PHE A 86 -11.08 -20.26 -14.27
N GLN A 87 -11.96 -19.73 -15.12
CA GLN A 87 -13.40 -19.96 -15.06
C GLN A 87 -13.72 -21.46 -15.12
N GLY A 88 -14.52 -21.94 -14.16
CA GLY A 88 -14.99 -23.33 -14.10
C GLY A 88 -13.92 -24.37 -13.75
N LYS A 89 -12.70 -23.95 -13.39
CA LYS A 89 -11.61 -24.86 -13.00
C LYS A 89 -11.56 -25.04 -11.49
N THR A 90 -11.31 -26.26 -11.03
CA THR A 90 -10.92 -26.52 -9.65
C THR A 90 -9.46 -26.12 -9.46
N LEU A 91 -9.22 -25.12 -8.62
CA LEU A 91 -7.89 -24.55 -8.42
C LEU A 91 -7.23 -25.10 -7.15
N PRO A 92 -5.92 -25.40 -7.18
CA PRO A 92 -5.16 -25.63 -5.95
C PRO A 92 -5.24 -24.41 -5.00
N PRO A 93 -5.10 -24.61 -3.68
CA PRO A 93 -5.23 -23.53 -2.69
C PRO A 93 -4.34 -22.31 -2.96
N HIS A 94 -3.08 -22.53 -3.35
CA HIS A 94 -2.12 -21.45 -3.62
C HIS A 94 -2.52 -20.61 -4.86
N VAL A 95 -3.10 -21.23 -5.89
CA VAL A 95 -3.60 -20.50 -7.08
C VAL A 95 -4.84 -19.69 -6.73
N LYS A 96 -5.71 -20.25 -5.87
CA LYS A 96 -6.91 -19.57 -5.39
C LYS A 96 -6.56 -18.31 -4.58
N GLU A 97 -5.59 -18.40 -3.68
CA GLU A 97 -5.12 -17.25 -2.89
C GLU A 97 -4.52 -16.15 -3.77
N GLU A 98 -3.70 -16.51 -4.77
CA GLU A 98 -3.15 -15.55 -5.71
C GLU A 98 -4.25 -14.90 -6.58
N LEU A 99 -5.26 -15.68 -6.98
CA LEU A 99 -6.41 -15.19 -7.74
C LEU A 99 -7.27 -14.23 -6.91
N GLU A 100 -7.52 -14.55 -5.64
CA GLU A 100 -8.22 -13.65 -4.71
C GLU A 100 -7.44 -12.35 -4.50
N THR A 101 -6.12 -12.43 -4.39
CA THR A 101 -5.24 -11.25 -4.28
C THR A 101 -5.30 -10.39 -5.54
N PHE A 102 -5.26 -11.01 -6.72
CA PHE A 102 -5.43 -10.33 -8.00
C PHE A 102 -6.80 -9.63 -8.08
N LEU A 103 -7.89 -10.32 -7.74
CA LEU A 103 -9.25 -9.79 -7.78
C LEU A 103 -9.43 -8.63 -6.80
N ARG A 104 -8.90 -8.74 -5.58
CA ARG A 104 -8.91 -7.67 -4.58
C ARG A 104 -8.18 -6.43 -5.09
N SER A 105 -7.01 -6.62 -5.72
CA SER A 105 -6.22 -5.53 -6.28
C SER A 105 -6.93 -4.83 -7.43
N TYR A 106 -7.56 -5.61 -8.30
CA TYR A 106 -8.38 -5.10 -9.41
C TYR A 106 -9.59 -4.29 -8.91
N ASN A 107 -10.35 -4.82 -7.95
CA ASN A 107 -11.47 -4.11 -7.34
C ASN A 107 -11.01 -2.81 -6.68
N ARG A 108 -9.84 -2.82 -6.04
CA ARG A 108 -9.34 -1.61 -5.40
C ARG A 108 -9.01 -0.50 -6.39
N ILE A 109 -8.45 -0.80 -7.57
CA ILE A 109 -8.27 0.23 -8.62
C ILE A 109 -9.61 0.82 -9.06
N LYS A 110 -10.66 0.01 -9.13
CA LYS A 110 -12.01 0.49 -9.48
C LYS A 110 -12.51 1.51 -8.44
N GLU A 111 -12.40 1.18 -7.16
CA GLU A 111 -12.81 2.04 -6.03
C GLU A 111 -12.02 3.35 -5.95
N LEU A 112 -10.75 3.37 -6.38
CA LEU A 112 -9.94 4.61 -6.37
C LEU A 112 -10.59 5.73 -7.18
N ARG A 113 -11.43 5.42 -8.19
CA ARG A 113 -12.14 6.45 -8.94
C ARG A 113 -13.10 7.23 -8.04
N GLU A 114 -13.93 6.52 -7.29
CA GLU A 114 -14.88 7.10 -6.35
C GLU A 114 -14.14 7.84 -5.23
N GLU A 115 -13.00 7.29 -4.78
CA GLU A 115 -12.15 7.91 -3.76
C GLU A 115 -11.58 9.26 -4.21
N ILE A 116 -11.15 9.41 -5.47
CA ILE A 116 -10.68 10.69 -6.03
C ILE A 116 -11.79 11.74 -6.01
N GLU A 117 -13.03 11.32 -6.30
CA GLU A 117 -14.19 12.23 -6.41
C GLU A 117 -14.53 12.91 -5.07
N VAL A 118 -14.28 12.24 -3.95
CA VAL A 118 -14.60 12.73 -2.60
C VAL A 118 -13.36 13.07 -1.75
N TYR A 119 -12.16 13.11 -2.35
CA TYR A 119 -10.92 13.30 -1.61
C TYR A 119 -10.76 14.75 -1.11
N PRO A 120 -10.67 14.99 0.21
CA PRO A 120 -10.73 16.34 0.76
C PRO A 120 -9.37 17.04 0.87
N PHE A 121 -8.26 16.36 0.55
CA PHE A 121 -6.90 16.90 0.78
C PHE A 121 -6.18 17.32 -0.51
N GLY A 122 -5.36 18.37 -0.40
CA GLY A 122 -4.66 19.00 -1.53
C GLY A 122 -3.46 18.23 -2.04
N ASP A 123 -3.00 17.21 -1.32
CA ASP A 123 -1.89 16.31 -1.69
C ASP A 123 -2.35 15.11 -2.55
N CYS A 124 -3.54 15.22 -3.14
CA CYS A 124 -4.15 14.18 -3.96
C CYS A 124 -3.25 13.71 -5.11
N ASP A 125 -2.43 14.59 -5.69
CA ASP A 125 -1.48 14.24 -6.74
C ASP A 125 -0.47 13.17 -6.27
N LYS A 126 0.12 13.36 -5.10
CA LYS A 126 1.12 12.44 -4.54
C LYS A 126 0.47 11.14 -4.08
N VAL A 127 -0.62 11.23 -3.33
CA VAL A 127 -1.27 10.08 -2.72
C VAL A 127 -1.85 9.14 -3.78
N PHE A 128 -2.58 9.69 -4.77
CA PHE A 128 -3.18 8.85 -5.79
C PHE A 128 -2.15 8.30 -6.78
N HIS A 129 -1.10 9.04 -7.14
CA HIS A 129 -0.02 8.45 -7.95
C HIS A 129 0.62 7.24 -7.27
N LEU A 130 0.88 7.31 -5.96
CA LEU A 130 1.41 6.17 -5.20
C LEU A 130 0.43 5.00 -5.17
N LYS A 131 -0.86 5.26 -4.87
CA LYS A 131 -1.91 4.23 -4.87
C LYS A 131 -2.04 3.56 -6.24
N PHE A 132 -2.12 4.33 -7.32
CA PHE A 132 -2.21 3.80 -8.68
C PHE A 132 -1.03 2.91 -9.03
N ASN A 133 0.20 3.37 -8.78
CA ASN A 133 1.41 2.63 -9.10
C ASN A 133 1.49 1.34 -8.27
N PHE A 134 1.11 1.40 -6.99
CA PHE A 134 1.08 0.24 -6.11
C PHE A 134 0.14 -0.85 -6.65
N TYR A 135 -1.13 -0.51 -6.88
CA TYR A 135 -2.10 -1.52 -7.33
C TYR A 135 -1.83 -1.98 -8.77
N GLN A 136 -1.37 -1.10 -9.66
CA GLN A 136 -1.00 -1.51 -11.02
C GLN A 136 0.17 -2.52 -10.98
N LYS A 137 1.18 -2.30 -10.14
CA LYS A 137 2.28 -3.24 -9.94
C LYS A 137 1.77 -4.57 -9.37
N LEU A 138 0.90 -4.51 -8.35
CA LEU A 138 0.34 -5.70 -7.72
C LEU A 138 -0.46 -6.54 -8.72
N ILE A 139 -1.32 -5.92 -9.53
CA ILE A 139 -2.08 -6.59 -10.61
C ILE A 139 -1.14 -7.24 -11.63
N LYS A 140 -0.09 -6.54 -12.07
CA LYS A 140 0.86 -7.07 -13.06
C LYS A 140 1.63 -8.28 -12.53
N GLU A 141 2.16 -8.20 -11.30
CA GLU A 141 2.93 -9.28 -10.68
C GLU A 141 2.07 -10.51 -10.38
N THR A 142 0.88 -10.31 -9.80
CA THR A 142 -0.06 -11.40 -9.50
C THR A 142 -0.58 -12.05 -10.78
N ALA A 143 -0.93 -11.26 -11.81
CA ALA A 143 -1.32 -11.80 -13.11
C ALA A 143 -0.20 -12.63 -13.76
N LYS A 144 1.06 -12.17 -13.69
CA LYS A 144 2.22 -12.90 -14.21
C LYS A 144 2.37 -14.25 -13.50
N ARG A 145 2.28 -14.27 -12.17
CA ARG A 145 2.35 -15.51 -11.37
C ARG A 145 1.21 -16.46 -11.72
N LEU A 146 -0.02 -15.96 -11.76
CA LEU A 146 -1.19 -16.74 -12.17
C LEU A 146 -1.02 -17.34 -13.56
N MET A 147 -0.54 -16.58 -14.54
CA MET A 147 -0.29 -17.08 -15.89
C MET A 147 0.80 -18.17 -15.93
N LEU A 148 1.82 -18.09 -15.08
CA LEU A 148 2.82 -19.15 -14.94
C LEU A 148 2.22 -20.42 -14.32
N MET A 149 1.42 -20.27 -13.26
CA MET A 149 0.71 -21.40 -12.62
C MET A 149 -0.31 -22.05 -13.57
N ALA A 150 -1.00 -21.25 -14.39
CA ALA A 150 -1.93 -21.76 -15.38
C ALA A 150 -1.25 -22.63 -16.45
N ARG A 151 0.03 -22.39 -16.75
CA ARG A 151 0.81 -23.23 -17.68
C ARG A 151 1.18 -24.57 -17.07
N SER A 152 1.44 -24.63 -15.75
CA SER A 152 1.74 -25.89 -15.06
C SER A 152 0.49 -26.75 -14.76
N LEU A 153 -0.71 -26.19 -14.95
CA LEU A 153 -1.99 -26.89 -14.79
C LEU A 153 -2.54 -27.48 -16.09
N ARG A 154 -1.87 -27.25 -17.24
CA ARG A 154 -2.14 -27.91 -18.52
C ARG A 154 -1.28 -29.16 -18.63
#